data_AF-A0A958TIX9-F1
#
_entry.id   AF-A0A958TIX9-F1
#
_cell.length_a   1.000
_cell.length_b   1.000
_cell.length_c   1.000
_cell.angle_alpha   90.00
_cell.angle_beta   90.00
_cell.angle_gamma   90.00
#
_symmetry.space_group_name_H-M   'P 1'
#
loop_
_entity.id
_entity.type
_entity.pdbx_description
1 polymer ?
#
loop_
_entity_poly.entity_id
_entity_poly.type
_entity_poly.pdbx_seq_one_letter_code
_entity_poly.pdbx_strand_id
1 'polypeptide(L)'
;MINTNDIFNIQTEEEFNTLALKIFKFQFENNPVYRSFCDLLYIHPSDVKVVENIPFLPIQFFKSHRVLSNSNPIEKTFSSSGTTGSTTSKHLVTNLNVYETSFTKGFKHFYGNIEDYVVLALLPSYLERDGSSLIYMA
;
A
#
# COMPACT_ATOMS: atom_id res chain seq x y z
N MET A 1 -5.90 -5.75 -15.58
CA MET A 1 -6.30 -4.63 -14.70
C MET A 1 -6.94 -5.22 -13.45
N ILE A 2 -6.53 -4.81 -12.25
CA ILE A 2 -7.19 -5.24 -11.01
C ILE A 2 -8.42 -4.34 -10.80
N ASN A 3 -9.59 -4.93 -10.62
CA ASN A 3 -10.77 -4.19 -10.18
C ASN A 3 -10.65 -3.95 -8.67
N THR A 4 -10.49 -2.68 -8.28
CA THR A 4 -10.32 -2.31 -6.87
C THR A 4 -11.54 -2.60 -6.02
N ASN A 5 -12.73 -2.71 -6.63
CA ASN A 5 -13.94 -3.11 -5.91
C ASN A 5 -13.86 -4.55 -5.40
N ASP A 6 -13.16 -5.45 -6.10
CA ASP A 6 -12.99 -6.84 -5.66
C ASP A 6 -12.24 -6.89 -4.32
N ILE A 7 -11.27 -6.00 -4.12
CA ILE A 7 -10.45 -5.91 -2.90
C ILE A 7 -11.31 -5.59 -1.67
N PHE A 8 -12.32 -4.75 -1.83
CA PHE A 8 -13.14 -4.28 -0.71
C PHE A 8 -14.39 -5.10 -0.44
N ASN A 9 -14.60 -6.20 -1.18
CA ASN A 9 -15.77 -7.06 -1.07
C ASN A 9 -15.44 -8.50 -0.69
N ILE A 10 -14.18 -8.79 -0.31
CA ILE A 10 -13.74 -10.11 0.17
C ILE A 10 -14.55 -10.52 1.40
N GLN A 11 -15.16 -11.70 1.37
CA GLN A 11 -15.94 -12.30 2.46
C GLN A 11 -15.33 -13.58 3.03
N THR A 12 -14.46 -14.26 2.27
CA THR A 12 -13.90 -15.55 2.67
C THR A 12 -12.38 -15.59 2.51
N GLU A 13 -11.75 -16.53 3.21
CA GLU A 13 -10.30 -16.77 3.10
C GLU A 13 -9.91 -17.26 1.70
N GLU A 14 -10.77 -18.05 1.03
CA GLU A 14 -10.54 -18.52 -0.34
C GLU A 14 -10.54 -17.36 -1.34
N GLU A 15 -11.49 -16.42 -1.19
CA GLU A 15 -11.54 -15.20 -2.00
C GLU A 15 -10.29 -14.34 -1.78
N PHE A 16 -9.87 -14.19 -0.51
CA PHE A 16 -8.65 -13.48 -0.16
C PHE A 16 -7.42 -14.11 -0.83
N ASN A 17 -7.21 -15.41 -0.67
CA ASN A 17 -6.06 -16.13 -1.21
C ASN A 17 -6.02 -16.04 -2.74
N THR A 18 -7.17 -16.26 -3.39
CA THR A 18 -7.30 -16.13 -4.85
C THR A 18 -6.95 -14.72 -5.33
N LEU A 19 -7.50 -13.69 -4.68
CA LEU A 19 -7.25 -12.31 -5.07
C LEU A 19 -5.83 -11.86 -4.75
N ALA A 20 -5.24 -12.29 -3.63
CA ALA A 20 -3.86 -12.00 -3.25
C ALA A 20 -2.87 -12.54 -4.30
N LEU A 21 -3.03 -13.78 -4.75
CA LEU A 21 -2.22 -14.36 -5.83
C LEU A 21 -2.40 -13.62 -7.15
N LYS A 22 -3.63 -13.21 -7.48
CA LYS A 22 -3.93 -12.38 -8.67
C LYS A 22 -3.25 -11.01 -8.58
N ILE A 23 -3.26 -10.37 -7.42
CA ILE A 23 -2.57 -9.10 -7.17
C ILE A 23 -1.05 -9.28 -7.26
N PHE A 24 -0.51 -10.36 -6.70
CA PHE A 24 0.91 -10.67 -6.81
C PHE A 24 1.36 -10.78 -8.28
N LYS A 25 0.62 -11.55 -9.10
CA LYS A 25 0.89 -11.65 -10.54
C LYS A 25 0.83 -10.29 -11.22
N PHE A 26 -0.19 -9.48 -10.92
CA PHE A 26 -0.30 -8.12 -11.45
C PHE A 26 0.90 -7.24 -11.04
N GLN A 27 1.34 -7.29 -9.79
CA GLN A 27 2.52 -6.56 -9.31
C GLN A 27 3.78 -7.03 -10.04
N PHE A 28 3.99 -8.34 -10.18
CA PHE A 28 5.13 -8.88 -10.93
C PHE A 28 5.15 -8.39 -12.39
N GLU A 29 4.00 -8.35 -13.05
CA GLU A 29 3.90 -7.94 -14.46
C GLU A 29 4.08 -6.43 -14.66
N ASN A 30 3.62 -5.60 -13.72
CA ASN A 30 3.45 -4.15 -13.94
C ASN A 30 4.36 -3.27 -13.07
N ASN A 31 5.02 -3.81 -12.06
CA ASN A 31 5.95 -3.08 -11.19
C ASN A 31 7.39 -3.51 -11.48
N PRO A 32 8.16 -2.73 -12.26
CA PRO A 32 9.51 -3.11 -12.68
C PRO A 32 10.46 -3.38 -11.50
N VAL A 33 10.34 -2.61 -10.42
CA VAL A 33 11.18 -2.78 -9.22
C VAL A 33 10.88 -4.12 -8.55
N TYR A 34 9.59 -4.43 -8.38
CA TYR A 34 9.17 -5.69 -7.77
C TYR A 34 9.49 -6.89 -8.67
N ARG A 35 9.33 -6.75 -9.99
CA ARG A 35 9.71 -7.78 -10.96
C ARG A 35 11.19 -8.12 -10.86
N SER A 36 12.07 -7.12 -10.94
CA SER A 36 13.52 -7.34 -10.84
C SER A 36 13.92 -7.97 -9.50
N PHE A 37 13.25 -7.61 -8.41
CA PHE A 37 13.46 -8.25 -7.11
C PHE A 37 13.08 -9.74 -7.14
N CYS A 38 11.90 -10.09 -7.66
CA CYS A 38 11.48 -11.49 -7.80
C CYS A 38 12.40 -12.29 -8.74
N ASP A 39 12.82 -11.70 -9.86
CA ASP A 39 13.74 -12.34 -10.82
C ASP A 39 15.09 -12.69 -10.17
N LEU A 40 15.63 -11.80 -9.33
CA LEU A 40 16.88 -12.04 -8.57
C LEU A 40 16.74 -13.13 -7.49
N LEU A 41 15.52 -13.36 -7.02
CA LEU A 41 15.19 -14.46 -6.11
C LEU A 41 14.85 -15.76 -6.84
N TYR A 42 14.84 -15.76 -8.17
CA TYR A 42 14.37 -16.88 -9.00
C TYR A 42 12.92 -17.29 -8.71
N ILE A 43 12.07 -16.31 -8.40
CA ILE A 43 10.64 -16.52 -8.10
C ILE A 43 9.79 -16.05 -9.27
N HIS A 44 9.07 -16.97 -9.91
CA HIS A 44 8.10 -16.64 -10.95
C HIS A 44 6.66 -16.80 -10.45
N PRO A 45 5.68 -16.01 -10.95
CA PRO A 45 4.28 -16.13 -10.54
C PRO A 45 3.65 -17.52 -10.74
N SER A 46 4.20 -18.34 -11.63
CA SER A 46 3.75 -19.73 -11.80
C SER A 46 4.02 -20.60 -10.60
N ASP A 47 5.00 -20.26 -9.77
CA ASP A 47 5.55 -21.13 -8.73
C ASP A 47 4.98 -20.79 -7.35
N VAL A 48 4.40 -19.59 -7.21
CA VAL A 48 3.73 -19.12 -6.00
C VAL A 48 2.27 -19.60 -6.00
N LYS A 49 1.99 -20.61 -5.18
CA LYS A 49 0.64 -21.23 -5.06
C LYS A 49 -0.13 -20.83 -3.82
N VAL A 50 0.55 -20.26 -2.84
CA VAL A 50 0.00 -19.86 -1.55
C VAL A 50 0.54 -18.48 -1.17
N VAL A 51 -0.21 -17.72 -0.39
CA VAL A 51 0.08 -16.30 -0.09
C VAL A 51 1.40 -16.14 0.67
N GLU A 52 1.74 -17.12 1.50
CA GLU A 52 2.95 -17.18 2.31
C GLU A 52 4.23 -17.22 1.46
N ASN A 53 4.12 -17.67 0.21
CA ASN A 53 5.24 -17.74 -0.73
C ASN A 53 5.45 -16.44 -1.53
N ILE A 54 4.62 -15.42 -1.32
CA ILE A 54 4.79 -14.11 -1.96
C ILE A 54 6.02 -13.41 -1.34
N PRO A 55 7.03 -13.02 -2.14
CA PRO A 55 8.26 -12.45 -1.59
C PRO A 55 8.06 -11.02 -1.06
N PHE A 56 8.55 -10.75 0.15
CA PHE A 56 8.43 -9.42 0.77
C PHE A 56 9.45 -8.44 0.20
N LEU A 57 8.98 -7.33 -0.35
CA LEU A 57 9.85 -6.28 -0.88
C LEU A 57 10.49 -5.47 0.27
N PRO A 58 11.83 -5.40 0.37
CA PRO A 58 12.48 -4.66 1.44
C PRO A 58 12.17 -3.16 1.42
N ILE A 59 11.98 -2.57 2.60
CA ILE A 59 11.67 -1.13 2.74
C ILE A 59 12.74 -0.21 2.11
N GLN A 60 13.98 -0.67 1.97
CA GLN A 60 15.07 0.08 1.34
C GLN A 60 14.75 0.46 -0.12
N PHE A 61 13.99 -0.36 -0.85
CA PHE A 61 13.57 -0.04 -2.22
C PHE A 61 12.70 1.21 -2.27
N PHE A 62 11.86 1.46 -1.26
CA PHE A 62 11.04 2.68 -1.18
C PHE A 62 11.87 3.93 -0.85
N LYS A 63 13.14 3.80 -0.46
CA LYS A 63 14.06 4.95 -0.24
C LYS A 63 14.80 5.35 -1.51
N SER A 64 15.08 4.39 -2.38
CA SER A 64 15.95 4.57 -3.56
C SER A 64 15.24 4.44 -4.90
N HIS A 65 14.06 3.81 -4.95
CA HIS A 65 13.33 3.53 -6.19
C HIS A 65 11.89 4.06 -6.13
N ARG A 66 11.31 4.27 -7.31
CA ARG A 66 9.88 4.54 -7.49
C ARG A 66 9.15 3.19 -7.63
N VAL A 67 8.58 2.70 -6.53
CA VAL A 67 7.81 1.44 -6.52
C VAL A 67 6.39 1.73 -6.99
N LEU A 68 6.11 1.46 -8.27
CA LEU A 68 4.84 1.77 -8.93
C LEU A 68 4.43 0.62 -9.86
N SER A 69 3.14 0.30 -9.92
CA SER A 69 2.59 -0.77 -10.75
C SER A 69 1.71 -0.26 -11.91
N ASN A 70 1.78 1.02 -12.21
CA ASN A 70 1.09 1.69 -13.32
C ASN A 70 1.82 3.01 -13.66
N SER A 71 1.39 3.65 -14.74
CA SER A 71 1.96 4.90 -15.25
C SER A 71 1.08 6.13 -14.99
N ASN A 72 0.04 6.01 -14.16
CA ASN A 72 -0.82 7.15 -13.83
C ASN A 72 0.00 8.23 -13.08
N PRO A 73 -0.42 9.51 -13.15
CA PRO A 73 0.16 10.56 -12.35
C PRO A 73 0.12 10.22 -10.85
N ILE A 74 1.15 10.64 -10.12
CA ILE A 74 1.18 10.52 -8.67
C ILE A 74 0.27 11.61 -8.11
N GLU A 75 -0.79 11.22 -7.41
CA GLU A 75 -1.75 12.12 -6.78
C GLU A 75 -1.23 12.63 -5.42
N LYS A 76 -0.53 11.77 -4.66
CA LYS A 76 0.09 12.13 -3.37
C LYS A 76 1.35 11.33 -3.13
N THR A 77 2.32 11.93 -2.44
CA THR A 77 3.51 11.24 -1.94
C THR A 77 3.54 11.31 -0.44
N PHE A 78 3.54 10.15 0.22
CA PHE A 78 3.78 10.06 1.66
C PHE A 78 5.23 9.70 1.95
N SER A 79 5.76 10.17 3.08
CA SER A 79 7.13 9.92 3.53
C SER A 79 7.15 9.42 4.97
N SER A 80 8.09 8.53 5.30
CA SER A 80 8.32 8.12 6.69
C SER A 80 8.90 9.24 7.55
N SER A 81 8.74 9.14 8.87
CA SER A 81 9.10 10.15 9.87
C SER A 81 10.61 10.43 10.00
N GLY A 82 11.47 9.56 9.46
CA GLY A 82 12.92 9.80 9.36
C GLY A 82 13.60 10.05 10.71
N THR A 83 13.53 9.08 11.63
CA THR A 83 14.04 9.24 13.01
C THR A 83 15.57 9.25 13.13
N THR A 84 16.31 8.95 12.05
CA THR A 84 17.76 8.73 12.08
C THR A 84 18.48 9.34 10.88
N GLY A 85 18.37 10.66 10.64
CA GLY A 85 19.23 11.43 9.72
C GLY A 85 19.43 10.89 8.29
N SER A 86 18.60 9.94 7.87
CA SER A 86 18.78 9.09 6.69
C SER A 86 17.62 9.31 5.73
N THR A 87 17.85 9.02 4.45
CA THR A 87 16.84 9.18 3.40
C THR A 87 15.53 8.47 3.79
N THR A 88 14.45 9.23 3.89
CA THR A 88 13.12 8.72 4.20
C THR A 88 12.58 7.90 3.04
N SER A 89 11.88 6.80 3.35
CA SER A 89 11.11 6.07 2.34
C SER A 89 9.96 6.94 1.81
N LYS A 90 9.58 6.71 0.55
CA LYS A 90 8.48 7.38 -0.14
C LYS A 90 7.44 6.36 -0.60
N HIS A 91 6.18 6.65 -0.32
CA HIS A 91 5.04 5.92 -0.86
C HIS A 91 4.32 6.82 -1.88
N LEU A 92 4.40 6.42 -3.15
CA LEU A 92 3.86 7.18 -4.27
C LEU A 92 2.47 6.65 -4.60
N VAL A 93 1.43 7.42 -4.27
CA VAL A 93 0.03 7.02 -4.46
C VAL A 93 -0.50 7.60 -5.76
N THR A 94 -0.94 6.72 -6.67
CA THR A 94 -1.48 7.10 -7.99
C THR A 94 -3.01 7.03 -8.07
N ASN A 95 -3.67 6.72 -6.96
CA ASN A 95 -5.13 6.70 -6.83
C ASN A 95 -5.48 6.88 -5.34
N LEU A 96 -5.80 8.11 -4.95
CA LEU A 96 -6.15 8.48 -3.57
C LEU A 96 -7.48 7.88 -3.14
N ASN A 97 -8.44 7.71 -4.05
CA ASN A 97 -9.74 7.14 -3.72
C ASN A 97 -9.61 5.71 -3.15
N VAL A 98 -8.71 4.88 -3.68
CA VAL A 98 -8.43 3.55 -3.12
C VAL A 98 -7.83 3.66 -1.72
N TYR A 99 -6.92 4.61 -1.52
CA TYR A 99 -6.27 4.86 -0.24
C TYR A 99 -7.29 5.28 0.84
N GLU A 100 -8.14 6.26 0.52
CA GLU A 100 -9.21 6.78 1.37
C GLU A 100 -10.27 5.74 1.69
N THR A 101 -10.72 5.01 0.67
CA THR A 101 -11.67 3.90 0.84
C THR A 101 -11.09 2.84 1.78
N SER A 102 -9.79 2.53 1.66
CA SER A 102 -9.14 1.51 2.47
C SER A 102 -9.13 1.86 3.95
N PHE A 103 -8.64 3.05 4.34
CA PHE A 103 -8.59 3.39 5.77
C PHE A 103 -9.99 3.67 6.33
N THR A 104 -10.92 4.22 5.54
CA THR A 104 -12.30 4.50 6.00
C THR A 104 -13.06 3.19 6.24
N LYS A 105 -13.01 2.25 5.29
CA LYS A 105 -13.63 0.92 5.48
C LYS A 105 -12.93 0.14 6.58
N GLY A 106 -11.61 0.23 6.68
CA GLY A 106 -10.83 -0.39 7.76
C GLY A 106 -11.28 0.11 9.13
N PHE A 107 -11.33 1.43 9.33
CA PHE A 107 -11.84 2.02 10.57
C PHE A 107 -13.25 1.53 10.87
N LYS A 108 -14.16 1.59 9.88
CA LYS A 108 -15.54 1.13 10.06
C LYS A 108 -15.65 -0.33 10.45
N HIS A 109 -14.81 -1.19 9.88
CA HIS A 109 -14.81 -2.62 10.19
C HIS A 109 -14.42 -2.92 11.63
N PHE A 110 -13.39 -2.24 12.15
CA PHE A 110 -12.89 -2.50 13.51
C PHE A 110 -13.61 -1.70 14.60
N TYR A 111 -14.07 -0.48 14.29
CA TYR A 111 -14.58 0.47 15.28
C TYR A 111 -16.03 0.92 15.04
N GLY A 112 -16.64 0.65 13.88
CA GLY A 112 -17.98 1.16 13.55
C GLY A 112 -17.94 2.56 12.91
N ASN A 113 -19.06 3.27 12.86
CA ASN A 113 -19.10 4.54 12.11
C ASN A 113 -18.26 5.59 12.83
N ILE A 114 -17.42 6.31 12.07
CA ILE A 114 -16.57 7.38 12.61
C ILE A 114 -17.39 8.51 13.25
N GLU A 115 -18.62 8.74 12.78
CA GLU A 115 -19.56 9.73 13.32
C GLU A 115 -19.98 9.44 14.77
N ASP A 116 -19.81 8.21 15.24
CA ASP A 116 -20.07 7.81 16.62
C ASP A 116 -18.90 8.17 17.56
N TYR A 117 -17.82 8.74 17.03
CA TYR A 117 -16.59 9.06 17.76
C TYR A 117 -16.25 10.56 17.72
N VAL A 118 -15.57 11.01 18.78
CA VAL A 118 -14.85 12.29 18.77
C VAL A 118 -13.37 11.99 18.60
N VAL A 119 -12.80 12.37 17.46
CA VAL A 119 -11.37 12.22 17.17
C VAL A 119 -10.61 13.45 17.67
N LEU A 120 -9.68 13.23 18.60
CA LEU A 120 -8.79 14.27 19.11
C LEU A 120 -7.36 13.97 18.67
N ALA A 121 -6.79 14.83 17.83
CA ALA A 121 -5.42 14.69 17.34
C ALA A 121 -4.54 15.86 17.83
N LEU A 122 -3.56 15.58 18.67
CA LEU A 122 -2.55 16.57 19.10
C LEU A 122 -1.30 16.41 18.23
N LEU A 123 -1.14 17.29 17.24
CA LEU A 123 -0.10 17.20 16.21
C LEU A 123 0.86 18.43 16.29
N PRO A 124 1.86 18.44 17.18
CA PRO A 124 2.74 19.60 17.35
C PRO A 124 3.69 19.80 16.16
N SER A 125 3.66 20.99 15.54
CA SER A 125 4.59 21.43 14.47
C SER A 125 4.44 20.74 13.10
N TYR A 126 3.26 20.21 12.77
CA TYR A 126 3.09 19.37 11.57
C TYR A 126 2.28 19.97 10.41
N LEU A 127 1.70 21.17 10.55
CA LEU A 127 1.08 21.87 9.41
C LEU A 127 2.07 22.11 8.25
N GLU A 128 3.37 22.06 8.53
CA GLU A 128 4.45 22.20 7.55
C GLU A 128 4.86 20.86 6.90
N ARG A 129 4.31 19.71 7.34
CA ARG A 129 4.69 18.36 6.87
C ARG A 129 3.56 17.69 6.07
N ASP A 130 3.38 18.15 4.84
CA ASP A 130 2.36 17.63 3.89
C ASP A 130 2.55 16.15 3.48
N GLY A 131 3.72 15.56 3.77
CA GLY A 131 4.05 14.17 3.43
C GLY A 131 3.62 13.12 4.44
N SER A 132 2.93 13.46 5.54
CA SER A 132 2.55 12.47 6.56
C SER A 132 1.20 11.82 6.26
N SER A 133 1.19 10.50 6.03
CA SER A 133 -0.06 9.76 5.85
C SER A 133 -0.92 9.72 7.12
N LEU A 134 -0.30 9.75 8.30
CA LEU A 134 -1.04 9.76 9.56
C LEU A 134 -1.88 11.02 9.70
N ILE A 135 -1.34 12.16 9.27
CA ILE A 135 -2.04 13.45 9.30
C ILE A 135 -3.11 13.48 8.23
N TYR A 136 -2.83 12.92 7.06
CA TYR A 136 -3.81 12.81 5.98
C TYR A 136 -5.08 12.07 6.39
N MET A 137 -4.97 11.08 7.29
CA MET A 137 -6.10 10.29 7.77
C MET A 137 -6.86 10.92 8.96
N ALA A 138 -6.35 11.99 9.55
CA ALA A 138 -6.92 12.65 10.73
C ALA A 138 -7.90 13.75 10.34
#